data_AF-A0AAW7ID61-F1
#
_entry.id   AF-A0AAW7ID61-F1
#
_cell.length_a   1.000
_cell.length_b   1.000
_cell.length_c   1.000
_cell.angle_alpha   90.00
_cell.angle_beta   90.00
_cell.angle_gamma   90.00
#
_symmetry.space_group_name_H-M   'P 1'
#
loop_
_entity.id
_entity.type
_entity.pdbx_description
1 polymer ?
#
loop_
_entity_poly.entity_id
_entity_poly.type
_entity_poly.pdbx_seq_one_letter_code
_entity_poly.pdbx_strand_id
1 'polypeptide(L)'
;MKLSMSQLFALEHFTKYARNHKHQAKATINHILKMSNISDKIFENAVVNLKTHAKIGLHFHPDRPDSTMKSVAEALLEQGIYKSQFETFISNGSVSAYSGGERDIWEKRIFGGAYQLEGTTNNQRPKYGALNLMLHPDGPAPRFGSCYFILSPEVSYRSTYTYLDSHQDPKEKGTYEEFDIILAALLEEAFLRDFAIGERNLTPARLINHLLVNLENPFMDQANKEPNRNLNHYLEAQVHGDISLKEDVEVLVADPSFKDTYVGRTMEQICLKYSIDLYWHMGFVLMVDEVPADFRGPSMTSLAKRIAQNNFIDANIIGSAVMDLKRNPVSWSDRGTYKEILQELKLLWHVLVRYGKTI
;
A
#
# COMPACT_ATOMS: atom_id res chain seq x y z
N MET A 1 15.93 9.89 -11.66
CA MET A 1 14.84 10.30 -12.57
C MET A 1 14.60 11.81 -12.46
N LYS A 2 14.29 12.52 -13.55
CA LYS A 2 13.95 13.97 -13.52
C LYS A 2 12.44 14.14 -13.30
N LEU A 3 12.05 14.82 -12.23
CA LEU A 3 10.65 15.09 -11.90
C LEU A 3 10.07 16.22 -12.76
N SER A 4 8.77 16.17 -13.02
CA SER A 4 8.02 17.27 -13.64
C SER A 4 7.88 18.46 -12.70
N MET A 5 7.47 19.61 -13.25
CA MET A 5 7.19 20.80 -12.44
C MET A 5 6.07 20.57 -11.42
N SER A 6 4.99 19.88 -11.83
CA SER A 6 3.87 19.51 -10.96
C SER A 6 4.31 18.61 -9.80
N GLN A 7 5.19 17.63 -10.06
CA GLN A 7 5.75 16.75 -9.03
C GLN A 7 6.66 17.50 -8.05
N LEU A 8 7.50 18.41 -8.54
CA LEU A 8 8.33 19.26 -7.69
C LEU A 8 7.50 20.19 -6.80
N PHE A 9 6.42 20.77 -7.34
CA PHE A 9 5.52 21.62 -6.55
C PHE A 9 4.75 20.83 -5.49
N ALA A 10 4.36 19.58 -5.78
CA ALA A 10 3.73 18.72 -4.79
C ALA A 10 4.68 18.39 -3.63
N LEU A 11 5.94 18.04 -3.92
CA LEU A 11 6.98 17.82 -2.90
C LEU A 11 7.25 19.09 -2.08
N GLU A 12 7.43 20.24 -2.75
CA GLU A 12 7.68 21.51 -2.07
C GLU A 12 6.51 21.93 -1.17
N HIS A 13 5.27 21.65 -1.59
CA HIS A 13 4.09 21.92 -0.78
C HIS A 13 4.14 21.17 0.57
N PHE A 14 4.47 19.87 0.53
CA PHE A 14 4.64 19.07 1.74
C PHE A 14 5.86 19.52 2.57
N THR A 15 7.00 19.79 1.92
CA THR A 15 8.22 20.24 2.59
C THR A 15 7.98 21.56 3.34
N LYS A 16 7.33 22.54 2.70
CA LYS A 16 6.97 23.81 3.34
C LYS A 16 6.01 23.62 4.50
N TYR A 17 4.99 22.79 4.33
CA TYR A 17 4.07 22.45 5.41
C TYR A 17 4.82 21.83 6.60
N ALA A 18 5.70 20.86 6.34
CA ALA A 18 6.44 20.16 7.37
C ALA A 18 7.39 21.08 8.14
N ARG A 19 8.12 21.95 7.43
CA ARG A 19 9.00 22.98 8.03
C ARG A 19 8.26 23.91 8.98
N ASN A 20 7.06 24.34 8.60
CA ASN A 20 6.24 25.25 9.41
C ASN A 20 5.81 24.64 10.75
N HIS A 21 5.73 23.31 10.86
CA HIS A 21 5.33 22.61 12.09
C HIS A 21 6.48 21.86 12.76
N LYS A 22 7.71 22.00 12.24
CA LYS A 22 8.91 21.29 12.70
C LYS A 22 9.21 21.52 14.19
N HIS A 23 9.02 22.75 14.67
CA HIS A 23 9.26 23.08 16.08
C HIS A 23 8.34 22.27 17.01
N GLN A 24 7.05 22.17 16.68
CA GLN A 24 6.08 21.42 17.47
C GLN A 24 6.42 19.92 17.44
N ALA A 25 6.71 19.36 16.27
CA ALA A 25 7.08 17.96 16.13
C ALA A 25 8.34 17.62 16.96
N LYS A 26 9.38 18.45 16.89
CA LYS A 26 10.60 18.28 17.70
C LYS A 26 10.34 18.37 19.20
N ALA A 27 9.45 19.26 19.64
CA ALA A 27 9.09 19.34 21.05
C ALA A 27 8.43 18.03 21.54
N THR A 28 7.51 17.47 20.76
CA THR A 28 6.88 16.16 21.04
C THR A 28 7.92 15.04 21.08
N ILE A 29 8.78 14.95 20.07
CA ILE A 29 9.87 13.96 20.01
C ILE A 29 10.74 14.06 21.27
N ASN A 30 11.28 15.24 21.56
CA ASN A 30 12.18 15.46 22.70
C ASN A 30 11.52 15.10 24.04
N HIS A 31 10.23 15.41 24.20
CA HIS A 31 9.48 15.03 25.38
C HIS A 31 9.42 13.50 25.54
N ILE A 32 9.03 12.78 24.47
CA ILE A 32 8.88 11.33 24.49
C ILE A 32 10.24 10.64 24.70
N LEU A 33 11.30 11.10 24.03
CA LEU A 33 12.66 10.57 24.20
C LEU A 33 13.11 10.67 25.65
N LYS A 34 12.90 11.84 26.28
CA LYS A 34 13.21 12.05 27.70
C LYS A 34 12.40 11.13 28.63
N MET A 35 11.09 11.03 28.42
CA MET A 35 10.22 10.18 29.23
C MET A 35 10.52 8.69 29.04
N SER A 36 11.06 8.30 27.89
CA SER A 36 11.39 6.91 27.54
C SER A 36 12.87 6.56 27.80
N ASN A 37 13.66 7.49 28.34
CA ASN A 37 15.10 7.34 28.57
C ASN A 37 15.89 6.96 27.29
N ILE A 38 15.56 7.58 26.16
CA ILE A 38 16.24 7.41 24.88
C ILE A 38 17.09 8.66 24.63
N SER A 39 18.38 8.49 24.33
CA SER A 39 19.26 9.62 24.05
C SER A 39 19.08 10.15 22.62
N ASP A 40 19.33 11.44 22.43
CA ASP A 40 19.26 12.10 21.12
C ASP A 40 20.14 11.38 20.08
N LYS A 41 21.34 10.96 20.47
CA LYS A 41 22.27 10.21 19.60
C LYS A 41 21.69 8.88 19.11
N ILE A 42 21.02 8.13 19.99
CA ILE A 42 20.40 6.85 19.60
C ILE A 42 19.24 7.11 18.64
N PHE A 43 18.43 8.14 18.93
CA PHE A 43 17.34 8.55 18.06
C PHE A 43 17.83 9.01 16.68
N GLU A 44 18.84 9.87 16.62
CA GLU A 44 19.43 10.35 15.36
C GLU A 44 19.94 9.19 14.50
N ASN A 45 20.65 8.22 15.10
CA ASN A 45 21.08 7.01 14.40
C ASN A 45 19.89 6.19 13.87
N ALA A 46 18.83 6.06 14.65
CA ALA A 46 17.62 5.35 14.23
C ALA A 46 16.93 6.04 13.05
N VAL A 47 16.90 7.38 13.04
CA VAL A 47 16.37 8.18 11.92
C VAL A 47 17.24 8.03 10.68
N VAL A 48 18.56 8.00 10.82
CA VAL A 48 19.48 7.73 9.70
C VAL A 48 19.19 6.35 9.12
N ASN A 49 19.12 5.30 9.95
CA ASN A 49 18.81 3.94 9.47
C ASN A 49 17.44 3.85 8.81
N LEU A 50 16.41 4.50 9.37
CA LEU A 50 15.10 4.60 8.74
C LEU A 50 15.20 5.23 7.35
N LYS A 51 15.84 6.39 7.23
CA LYS A 51 15.93 7.10 5.95
C LYS A 51 16.75 6.32 4.92
N THR A 52 17.82 5.67 5.34
CA THR A 52 18.70 4.92 4.42
C THR A 52 18.08 3.61 3.95
N HIS A 53 17.34 2.90 4.80
CA HIS A 53 16.95 1.51 4.53
C HIS A 53 15.45 1.27 4.41
N ALA A 54 14.57 2.14 4.92
CA ALA A 54 13.13 1.93 4.79
C ALA A 54 12.69 2.06 3.32
N LYS A 55 12.02 1.01 2.85
CA LYS A 55 11.54 0.90 1.47
C LYS A 55 10.04 1.14 1.38
N ILE A 56 9.56 1.49 0.20
CA ILE A 56 8.12 1.65 -0.06
C ILE A 56 7.57 0.36 -0.67
N GLY A 57 6.43 -0.11 -0.15
CA GLY A 57 5.67 -1.22 -0.71
C GLY A 57 4.49 -0.74 -1.55
N LEU A 58 4.32 -1.30 -2.76
CA LEU A 58 3.17 -1.04 -3.64
C LEU A 58 2.29 -2.28 -3.73
N HIS A 59 1.16 -2.29 -3.03
CA HIS A 59 0.18 -3.38 -3.11
C HIS A 59 -0.70 -3.27 -4.35
N PHE A 60 -0.92 -4.40 -5.01
CA PHE A 60 -1.81 -4.52 -6.17
C PHE A 60 -2.43 -5.92 -6.26
N HIS A 61 -3.46 -6.06 -7.08
CA HIS A 61 -3.99 -7.37 -7.47
C HIS A 61 -3.57 -7.64 -8.92
N PRO A 62 -2.78 -8.70 -9.19
CA PRO A 62 -2.19 -8.95 -10.50
C PRO A 62 -3.24 -9.34 -11.56
N ASP A 63 -4.38 -9.85 -11.13
CA ASP A 63 -5.43 -10.43 -11.96
C ASP A 63 -6.49 -9.42 -12.43
N ARG A 64 -6.48 -8.17 -11.93
CA ARG A 64 -7.55 -7.21 -12.23
C ARG A 64 -7.54 -6.84 -13.72
N PRO A 65 -8.69 -6.90 -14.43
CA PRO A 65 -8.76 -6.57 -15.84
C PRO A 65 -8.82 -5.06 -16.09
N ASP A 66 -8.15 -4.61 -17.14
CA ASP A 66 -8.40 -3.31 -17.76
C ASP A 66 -9.66 -3.34 -18.66
N SER A 67 -9.89 -2.26 -19.42
CA SER A 67 -11.01 -2.17 -20.37
C SER A 67 -10.91 -3.14 -21.54
N THR A 68 -9.72 -3.68 -21.83
CA THR A 68 -9.43 -4.63 -22.91
C THR A 68 -9.38 -6.08 -22.44
N MET A 69 -9.75 -6.35 -21.18
CA MET A 69 -9.65 -7.65 -20.51
C MET A 69 -8.22 -8.14 -20.26
N LYS A 70 -7.22 -7.28 -20.40
CA LYS A 70 -5.83 -7.58 -20.03
C LYS A 70 -5.67 -7.40 -18.52
N SER A 71 -5.05 -8.37 -17.87
CA SER A 71 -4.76 -8.30 -16.44
C SER A 71 -3.67 -7.28 -16.11
N VAL A 72 -3.62 -6.80 -14.88
CA VAL A 72 -2.53 -5.94 -14.38
C VAL A 72 -1.17 -6.59 -14.59
N ALA A 73 -1.03 -7.90 -14.33
CA ALA A 73 0.22 -8.63 -14.55
C ALA A 73 0.67 -8.60 -16.02
N GLU A 74 -0.24 -8.82 -16.97
CA GLU A 74 0.09 -8.74 -18.40
C GLU A 74 0.51 -7.33 -18.81
N ALA A 75 -0.20 -6.31 -18.34
CA ALA A 75 0.15 -4.92 -18.61
C ALA A 75 1.54 -4.56 -18.04
N LEU A 76 1.86 -5.02 -16.83
CA LEU A 76 3.17 -4.84 -16.19
C LEU A 76 4.28 -5.56 -16.97
N LEU A 77 4.04 -6.80 -17.41
CA LEU A 77 4.99 -7.57 -18.21
C LEU A 77 5.32 -6.88 -19.53
N GLU A 78 4.32 -6.32 -20.21
CA GLU A 78 4.52 -5.65 -21.48
C GLU A 78 5.21 -4.30 -21.31
N GLN A 79 4.72 -3.48 -20.38
CA GLN A 79 5.04 -2.05 -20.31
C GLN A 79 6.22 -1.75 -19.39
N GLY A 80 6.46 -2.57 -18.35
CA GLY A 80 7.54 -2.35 -17.38
C GLY A 80 7.39 -1.10 -16.53
N ILE A 81 6.21 -0.49 -16.48
CA ILE A 81 5.91 0.73 -15.71
C ILE A 81 4.69 0.50 -14.82
N TYR A 82 4.80 0.84 -13.54
CA TYR A 82 3.67 0.83 -12.62
C TYR A 82 2.85 2.12 -12.76
N LYS A 83 1.56 1.98 -13.09
CA LYS A 83 0.67 3.08 -13.45
C LYS A 83 -0.38 3.36 -12.39
N SER A 84 -0.77 4.62 -12.28
CA SER A 84 -1.81 5.08 -11.36
C SER A 84 -3.22 4.75 -11.87
N GLN A 85 -4.22 4.95 -11.01
CA GLN A 85 -5.64 4.84 -11.39
C GLN A 85 -6.04 5.87 -12.46
N PHE A 86 -5.41 7.05 -12.49
CA PHE A 86 -5.67 8.08 -13.51
C PHE A 86 -5.24 7.64 -14.92
N GLU A 87 -4.36 6.64 -15.01
CA GLU A 87 -3.85 6.10 -16.26
C GLU A 87 -4.55 4.80 -16.65
N THR A 88 -4.83 3.94 -15.67
CA THR A 88 -5.36 2.58 -15.91
C THR A 88 -6.88 2.51 -15.85
N PHE A 89 -7.53 3.43 -15.12
CA PHE A 89 -8.95 3.34 -14.73
C PHE A 89 -9.30 2.07 -13.94
N ILE A 90 -8.31 1.32 -13.48
CA ILE A 90 -8.50 0.13 -12.65
C ILE A 90 -8.70 0.56 -11.20
N SER A 91 -9.68 -0.04 -10.53
CA SER A 91 -9.95 0.20 -9.12
C SER A 91 -10.31 -1.11 -8.43
N ASN A 92 -10.03 -1.16 -7.13
CA ASN A 92 -10.60 -2.17 -6.25
C ASN A 92 -11.93 -1.72 -5.62
N GLY A 93 -12.62 -0.66 -6.08
CA GLY A 93 -13.98 -0.40 -5.58
C GLY A 93 -14.62 0.93 -5.98
N SER A 94 -13.83 1.99 -6.15
CA SER A 94 -14.32 3.24 -6.71
C SER A 94 -13.31 3.84 -7.68
N VAL A 95 -13.74 4.13 -8.90
CA VAL A 95 -12.97 4.88 -9.89
C VAL A 95 -13.37 6.35 -9.74
N SER A 96 -12.63 7.11 -8.95
CA SER A 96 -12.84 8.56 -8.77
C SER A 96 -11.68 9.41 -9.28
N ALA A 97 -10.70 8.78 -9.94
CA ALA A 97 -9.52 9.40 -10.52
C ALA A 97 -9.79 9.96 -11.92
N TYR A 98 -10.55 11.04 -11.99
CA TYR A 98 -10.77 11.84 -13.19
C TYR A 98 -10.92 13.30 -12.78
N SER A 99 -10.76 14.24 -13.72
CA SER A 99 -10.88 15.68 -13.45
C SER A 99 -12.22 16.01 -12.79
N GLY A 100 -12.20 16.64 -11.62
CA GLY A 100 -13.39 16.94 -10.81
C GLY A 100 -13.99 15.77 -10.02
N GLY A 101 -13.42 14.56 -10.11
CA GLY A 101 -13.81 13.43 -9.27
C GLY A 101 -13.27 13.53 -7.84
N GLU A 102 -13.80 12.71 -6.91
CA GLU A 102 -13.41 12.75 -5.49
C GLU A 102 -11.89 12.68 -5.29
N ARG A 103 -11.18 11.85 -6.07
CA ARG A 103 -9.72 11.73 -5.96
C ARG A 103 -8.99 12.96 -6.43
N ASP A 104 -9.44 13.55 -7.53
CA ASP A 104 -8.87 14.80 -8.03
C ASP A 104 -9.06 15.94 -7.00
N ILE A 105 -10.22 16.00 -6.36
CA ILE A 105 -10.55 17.03 -5.36
C ILE A 105 -9.65 16.91 -4.11
N TRP A 106 -9.49 15.71 -3.54
CA TRP A 106 -8.66 15.59 -2.34
C TRP A 106 -7.17 15.66 -2.68
N GLU A 107 -6.72 15.19 -3.86
CA GLU A 107 -5.34 15.39 -4.32
C GLU A 107 -5.04 16.88 -4.52
N LYS A 108 -6.00 17.65 -5.05
CA LYS A 108 -5.89 19.11 -5.15
C LYS A 108 -5.66 19.74 -3.77
N ARG A 109 -6.39 19.31 -2.75
CA ARG A 109 -6.26 19.83 -1.39
C ARG A 109 -4.90 19.48 -0.80
N ILE A 110 -4.51 18.20 -0.82
CA ILE A 110 -3.31 17.76 -0.11
C ILE A 110 -2.01 18.20 -0.79
N PHE A 111 -1.97 18.30 -2.12
CA PHE A 111 -0.80 18.73 -2.89
C PHE A 111 -0.83 20.22 -3.27
N GLY A 112 -1.72 21.01 -2.66
CA GLY A 112 -1.80 22.46 -2.93
C GLY A 112 -2.10 22.81 -4.38
N GLY A 113 -2.86 21.98 -5.09
CA GLY A 113 -3.22 22.18 -6.49
C GLY A 113 -2.11 21.89 -7.50
N ALA A 114 -0.97 21.32 -7.07
CA ALA A 114 0.18 21.08 -7.93
C ALA A 114 -0.14 20.25 -9.17
N TYR A 115 -1.14 19.37 -9.07
CA TYR A 115 -1.55 18.51 -10.18
C TYR A 115 -2.71 19.07 -11.02
N GLN A 116 -3.26 20.20 -10.63
CA GLN A 116 -4.32 20.92 -11.36
C GLN A 116 -3.75 22.09 -12.17
N LEU A 117 -2.42 22.25 -12.20
CA LEU A 117 -1.75 23.21 -13.06
C LEU A 117 -1.98 22.88 -14.53
N GLU A 118 -2.13 23.92 -15.34
CA GLU A 118 -2.23 23.80 -16.79
C GLU A 118 -1.03 23.04 -17.37
N GLY A 119 -1.30 22.10 -18.28
CA GLY A 119 -0.28 21.24 -18.88
C GLY A 119 0.13 20.01 -18.04
N THR A 120 -0.42 19.84 -16.83
CA THR A 120 -0.21 18.60 -16.05
C THR A 120 -1.00 17.44 -16.65
N THR A 121 -0.33 16.31 -16.85
CA THR A 121 -0.92 15.08 -17.41
C THR A 121 -1.17 14.01 -16.35
N ASN A 122 -2.08 13.08 -16.61
CA ASN A 122 -2.47 12.02 -15.67
C ASN A 122 -1.30 11.11 -15.23
N ASN A 123 -0.32 10.86 -16.10
CA ASN A 123 0.87 10.07 -15.74
C ASN A 123 1.80 10.78 -14.73
N GLN A 124 1.68 12.10 -14.58
CA GLN A 124 2.45 12.87 -13.60
C GLN A 124 1.89 12.75 -12.18
N ARG A 125 0.63 12.30 -12.03
CA ARG A 125 -0.02 12.05 -10.74
C ARG A 125 0.78 11.04 -9.90
N PRO A 126 0.68 11.10 -8.56
CA PRO A 126 1.47 10.24 -7.71
C PRO A 126 0.94 8.81 -7.72
N LYS A 127 1.85 7.86 -7.49
CA LYS A 127 1.52 6.45 -7.27
C LYS A 127 1.54 6.17 -5.77
N TYR A 128 0.61 5.36 -5.30
CA TYR A 128 0.34 5.22 -3.86
C TYR A 128 0.82 3.86 -3.36
N GLY A 129 1.52 3.89 -2.24
CA GLY A 129 2.00 2.73 -1.50
C GLY A 129 2.04 3.02 -0.01
N ALA A 130 2.82 2.23 0.71
CA ALA A 130 3.06 2.46 2.12
C ALA A 130 4.52 2.21 2.47
N LEU A 131 5.05 2.96 3.43
CA LEU A 131 6.42 2.73 3.93
C LEU A 131 6.45 1.38 4.66
N ASN A 132 7.32 0.47 4.20
CA ASN A 132 7.54 -0.85 4.78
C ASN A 132 8.39 -0.77 6.05
N LEU A 133 7.89 -0.05 7.05
CA LEU A 133 8.65 0.28 8.25
C LEU A 133 8.71 -0.89 9.22
N MET A 134 7.60 -1.59 9.46
CA MET A 134 7.55 -2.70 10.42
C MET A 134 7.90 -4.06 9.83
N LEU A 135 8.18 -4.12 8.52
CA LEU A 135 8.51 -5.35 7.79
C LEU A 135 7.46 -6.46 7.98
N HIS A 136 6.18 -6.08 7.96
CA HIS A 136 5.07 -7.02 8.11
C HIS A 136 5.08 -8.06 6.98
N PRO A 137 4.93 -9.36 7.29
CA PRO A 137 5.00 -10.42 6.28
C PRO A 137 3.95 -10.35 5.17
N ASP A 138 2.78 -9.80 5.48
CA ASP A 138 1.69 -9.50 4.55
C ASP A 138 1.84 -8.13 3.87
N GLY A 139 3.02 -7.51 3.96
CA GLY A 139 3.35 -6.21 3.39
C GLY A 139 2.82 -5.03 4.21
N PRO A 140 3.19 -3.79 3.85
CA PRO A 140 2.85 -2.61 4.66
C PRO A 140 1.40 -2.15 4.56
N ALA A 141 0.65 -2.60 3.55
CA ALA A 141 -0.76 -2.21 3.37
C ALA A 141 -1.57 -3.29 2.62
N PRO A 142 -1.73 -4.50 3.19
CA PRO A 142 -2.37 -5.66 2.55
C PRO A 142 -3.80 -5.39 2.07
N ARG A 143 -4.49 -4.39 2.64
CA ARG A 143 -5.84 -3.99 2.22
C ARG A 143 -5.95 -3.67 0.72
N PHE A 144 -4.86 -3.28 0.07
CA PHE A 144 -4.88 -2.75 -1.30
C PHE A 144 -4.55 -3.78 -2.38
N GLY A 145 -4.06 -4.96 -2.01
CA GLY A 145 -3.64 -5.96 -2.98
C GLY A 145 -3.09 -7.22 -2.34
N SER A 146 -3.28 -8.33 -3.04
CA SER A 146 -2.77 -9.65 -2.68
C SER A 146 -1.30 -9.84 -3.03
N CYS A 147 -0.74 -9.02 -3.91
CA CYS A 147 0.68 -9.02 -4.23
C CYS A 147 1.25 -7.63 -3.94
N TYR A 148 2.56 -7.53 -3.75
CA TYR A 148 3.19 -6.23 -3.59
C TYR A 148 4.61 -6.19 -4.15
N PHE A 149 5.00 -5.03 -4.66
CA PHE A 149 6.39 -4.72 -4.95
C PHE A 149 7.05 -4.07 -3.74
N ILE A 150 8.33 -4.37 -3.51
CA ILE A 150 9.21 -3.56 -2.66
C ILE A 150 10.13 -2.76 -3.59
N LEU A 151 10.08 -1.45 -3.42
CA LEU A 151 10.86 -0.50 -4.22
C LEU A 151 12.26 -0.30 -3.66
N SER A 152 13.17 0.16 -4.51
CA SER A 152 14.50 0.58 -4.09
C SER A 152 14.41 1.80 -3.14
N PRO A 153 15.35 1.97 -2.19
CA PRO A 153 15.36 3.10 -1.26
C PRO A 153 15.38 4.47 -1.95
N GLU A 154 15.93 4.56 -3.17
CA GLU A 154 16.04 5.80 -3.94
C GLU A 154 14.67 6.41 -4.28
N VAL A 155 13.61 5.60 -4.32
CA VAL A 155 12.25 6.09 -4.54
C VAL A 155 11.77 6.96 -3.37
N SER A 156 12.31 6.76 -2.16
CA SER A 156 11.93 7.52 -0.98
C SER A 156 12.23 9.01 -1.11
N TYR A 157 13.29 9.41 -1.83
CA TYR A 157 13.68 10.82 -2.02
C TYR A 157 12.66 11.64 -2.83
N ARG A 158 11.88 10.97 -3.66
CA ARG A 158 10.83 11.58 -4.49
C ARG A 158 9.44 11.24 -3.99
N SER A 159 9.30 10.99 -2.69
CA SER A 159 8.04 10.60 -2.07
C SER A 159 7.61 11.57 -0.98
N THR A 160 6.30 11.76 -0.90
CA THR A 160 5.64 12.38 0.25
C THR A 160 5.01 11.31 1.12
N TYR A 161 4.76 11.63 2.39
CA TYR A 161 4.25 10.69 3.36
C TYR A 161 3.14 11.30 4.20
N THR A 162 2.17 10.48 4.57
CA THR A 162 1.11 10.80 5.54
C THR A 162 1.02 9.71 6.60
N TYR A 163 0.70 10.10 7.83
CA TYR A 163 0.27 9.13 8.84
C TYR A 163 -1.17 8.73 8.49
N LEU A 164 -1.39 7.46 8.13
CA LEU A 164 -2.65 6.94 7.58
C LEU A 164 -3.01 7.53 6.19
N ASP A 165 -4.28 7.38 5.81
CA ASP A 165 -4.81 7.67 4.47
C ASP A 165 -4.79 9.17 4.11
N SER A 166 -4.15 9.54 3.00
CA SER A 166 -4.10 10.93 2.51
C SER A 166 -5.47 11.52 2.15
N HIS A 167 -6.47 10.70 1.82
CA HIS A 167 -7.80 11.20 1.45
C HIS A 167 -8.48 11.96 2.61
N GLN A 168 -8.07 11.67 3.85
CA GLN A 168 -8.55 12.35 5.06
C GLN A 168 -7.85 13.69 5.31
N ASP A 169 -6.85 14.04 4.50
CA ASP A 169 -5.98 15.20 4.67
C ASP A 169 -5.41 15.31 6.11
N PRO A 170 -4.67 14.27 6.56
CA PRO A 170 -4.10 14.27 7.89
C PRO A 170 -3.12 15.44 8.06
N LYS A 171 -2.98 15.91 9.30
CA LYS A 171 -2.00 16.95 9.64
C LYS A 171 -0.58 16.38 9.60
N GLU A 172 -0.46 15.09 9.86
CA GLU A 172 0.80 14.38 9.93
C GLU A 172 1.29 14.07 8.52
N LYS A 173 1.97 15.04 7.90
CA LYS A 173 2.50 14.93 6.55
C LYS A 173 3.92 15.45 6.43
N GLY A 174 4.72 14.79 5.61
CA GLY A 174 6.14 15.08 5.45
C GLY A 174 6.76 14.57 4.16
N THR A 175 8.04 14.85 4.00
CA THR A 175 8.88 14.36 2.89
C THR A 175 10.08 13.61 3.47
N TYR A 176 10.87 12.97 2.60
CA TYR A 176 12.14 12.36 3.01
C TYR A 176 13.03 13.35 3.78
N GLU A 177 13.10 14.60 3.34
CA GLU A 177 13.91 15.64 3.99
C GLU A 177 13.29 16.07 5.33
N GLU A 178 11.98 16.31 5.35
CA GLU A 178 11.23 16.85 6.49
C GLU A 178 10.24 15.81 7.04
N PHE A 179 10.78 14.84 7.78
CA PHE A 179 10.06 13.66 8.26
C PHE A 179 9.64 13.74 9.74
N ASP A 180 10.02 14.82 10.44
CA ASP A 180 9.85 14.96 11.90
C ASP A 180 8.40 14.84 12.35
N ILE A 181 7.42 15.34 11.57
CA ILE A 181 6.00 15.26 11.94
C ILE A 181 5.52 13.81 11.95
N ILE A 182 5.93 13.01 10.96
CA ILE A 182 5.59 11.59 10.88
C ILE A 182 6.20 10.83 12.06
N LEU A 183 7.47 11.12 12.40
CA LEU A 183 8.14 10.52 13.55
C LEU A 183 7.49 10.91 14.87
N ALA A 184 7.11 12.17 15.03
CA ALA A 184 6.41 12.64 16.23
C ALA A 184 5.10 11.88 16.43
N ALA A 185 4.29 11.74 15.38
CA ALA A 185 3.04 10.98 15.42
C ALA A 185 3.27 9.49 15.72
N LEU A 186 4.26 8.88 15.08
CA LEU A 186 4.62 7.48 15.31
C LEU A 186 5.07 7.22 16.76
N LEU A 187 5.92 8.09 17.30
CA LEU A 187 6.39 8.02 18.67
C LEU A 187 5.27 8.30 19.68
N GLU A 188 4.37 9.25 19.38
CA GLU A 188 3.26 9.60 20.25
C GLU A 188 2.28 8.43 20.39
N GLU A 189 1.91 7.77 19.29
CA GLU A 189 1.09 6.56 19.32
C GLU A 189 1.76 5.43 20.12
N ALA A 190 3.05 5.18 19.84
CA ALA A 190 3.84 4.17 20.56
C ALA A 190 3.93 4.48 22.06
N PHE A 191 4.08 5.75 22.44
CA PHE A 191 4.19 6.19 23.83
C PHE A 191 2.87 6.14 24.61
N LEU A 192 1.77 6.54 23.97
CA LEU A 192 0.47 6.66 24.64
C LEU A 192 -0.32 5.34 24.66
N ARG A 193 -0.07 4.44 23.71
CA ARG A 193 -0.93 3.27 23.48
C ARG A 193 -0.18 1.95 23.41
N ASP A 194 1.16 1.96 23.51
CA ASP A 194 2.00 0.81 23.19
C ASP A 194 1.63 0.18 21.85
N PHE A 195 1.28 1.01 20.87
CA PHE A 195 0.80 0.60 19.56
C PHE A 195 1.12 1.67 18.53
N ALA A 196 1.60 1.27 17.36
CA ALA A 196 1.63 2.17 16.21
C ALA A 196 1.63 1.38 14.91
N ILE A 197 1.01 1.92 13.85
CA ILE A 197 1.05 1.38 12.47
C ILE A 197 0.79 -0.15 12.37
N GLY A 198 -0.13 -0.67 13.18
CA GLY A 198 -0.52 -2.08 13.17
C GLY A 198 0.27 -2.97 14.14
N GLU A 199 1.35 -2.45 14.74
CA GLU A 199 2.17 -3.19 15.68
C GLU A 199 1.68 -3.04 17.12
N ARG A 200 1.44 -4.16 17.81
CA ARG A 200 1.01 -4.18 19.21
C ARG A 200 2.21 -4.29 20.16
N ASN A 201 2.04 -3.79 21.37
CA ASN A 201 3.07 -3.74 22.41
C ASN A 201 4.32 -2.96 21.96
N LEU A 202 4.16 -1.98 21.07
CA LEU A 202 5.24 -1.19 20.51
C LEU A 202 5.46 0.06 21.34
N THR A 203 6.42 0.02 22.27
CA THR A 203 6.87 1.19 23.03
C THR A 203 7.87 2.02 22.20
N PRO A 204 8.15 3.29 22.55
CA PRO A 204 9.18 4.09 21.87
C PRO A 204 10.54 3.39 21.84
N ALA A 205 10.96 2.76 22.94
CA ALA A 205 12.23 2.04 23.00
C ALA A 205 12.26 0.85 22.03
N ARG A 206 11.16 0.08 21.93
CA ARG A 206 11.05 -1.04 20.98
C ARG A 206 11.04 -0.57 19.53
N LEU A 207 10.36 0.55 19.24
CA LEU A 207 10.39 1.17 17.92
C LEU A 207 11.81 1.60 17.55
N ILE A 208 12.49 2.35 18.41
CA ILE A 208 13.87 2.82 18.13
C ILE A 208 14.83 1.64 17.93
N ASN A 209 14.73 0.60 18.76
CA ASN A 209 15.53 -0.61 18.58
C ASN A 209 15.22 -1.32 17.24
N HIS A 210 13.95 -1.39 16.85
CA HIS A 210 13.56 -1.96 15.56
C HIS A 210 14.18 -1.20 14.38
N LEU A 211 14.13 0.14 14.38
CA LEU A 211 14.73 0.97 13.34
C LEU A 211 16.25 0.78 13.25
N LEU A 212 16.93 0.55 14.38
CA LEU A 212 18.37 0.36 14.42
C LEU A 212 18.80 -1.02 13.92
N VAL A 213 18.05 -2.07 14.23
CA VAL A 213 18.51 -3.46 14.07
C VAL A 213 17.90 -4.15 12.85
N ASN A 214 16.66 -3.80 12.48
CA ASN A 214 15.90 -4.65 11.57
C ASN A 214 15.87 -4.17 10.11
N LEU A 215 15.97 -2.86 9.86
CA LEU A 215 15.74 -2.29 8.52
C LEU A 215 16.88 -2.58 7.54
N GLU A 216 18.10 -2.77 8.02
CA GLU A 216 19.26 -3.10 7.16
C GLU A 216 19.25 -4.55 6.68
N ASN A 217 18.46 -5.42 7.33
CA ASN A 217 18.42 -6.83 6.97
C ASN A 217 17.93 -7.04 5.53
N PRO A 218 18.50 -8.03 4.81
CA PRO A 218 18.01 -8.39 3.49
C PRO A 218 16.54 -8.81 3.56
N PHE A 219 15.84 -8.70 2.43
CA PHE A 219 14.47 -9.19 2.34
C PHE A 219 14.46 -10.70 2.61
N MET A 220 13.65 -11.14 3.56
CA MET A 220 13.57 -12.54 3.98
C MET A 220 12.33 -13.20 3.39
N ASP A 221 12.39 -14.51 3.22
CA ASP A 221 11.22 -15.32 2.86
C ASP A 221 10.10 -15.18 3.89
N GLN A 222 8.89 -14.95 3.39
CA GLN A 222 7.68 -14.69 4.16
C GLN A 222 6.73 -15.89 4.20
N ALA A 223 7.02 -16.98 3.48
CA ALA A 223 6.11 -18.12 3.30
C ALA A 223 5.61 -18.72 4.63
N ASN A 224 6.48 -18.81 5.65
CA ASN A 224 6.17 -19.44 6.94
C ASN A 224 6.01 -18.43 8.09
N LYS A 225 5.73 -17.15 7.78
CA LYS A 225 5.61 -16.09 8.78
C LYS A 225 4.15 -15.84 9.13
N GLU A 226 3.92 -15.48 10.40
CA GLU A 226 2.60 -15.05 10.86
C GLU A 226 2.24 -13.67 10.27
N PRO A 227 1.06 -13.52 9.65
CA PRO A 227 0.62 -12.25 9.08
C PRO A 227 0.25 -11.25 10.18
N ASN A 228 0.49 -9.96 9.95
CA ASN A 228 0.08 -8.93 10.91
C ASN A 228 -1.43 -8.65 10.85
N ARG A 229 -2.06 -8.88 9.68
CA ARG A 229 -3.50 -8.69 9.44
C ARG A 229 -3.95 -7.26 9.69
N ASN A 230 -3.06 -6.31 9.44
CA ASN A 230 -3.28 -4.89 9.62
C ASN A 230 -3.87 -4.27 8.36
N LEU A 231 -5.14 -3.88 8.46
CA LEU A 231 -5.88 -3.32 7.34
C LEU A 231 -5.89 -1.81 7.28
N ASN A 232 -5.60 -1.09 8.37
CA ASN A 232 -5.96 0.33 8.45
C ASN A 232 -4.85 1.24 8.99
N HIS A 233 -3.73 0.70 9.49
CA HIS A 233 -2.71 1.51 10.16
C HIS A 233 -1.37 1.45 9.43
N TYR A 234 -1.07 2.43 8.59
CA TYR A 234 0.17 2.47 7.81
C TYR A 234 0.64 3.91 7.65
N LEU A 235 1.91 4.05 7.27
CA LEU A 235 2.43 5.31 6.75
C LEU A 235 2.23 5.27 5.24
N GLU A 236 1.25 6.00 4.73
CA GLU A 236 1.02 6.04 3.29
C GLU A 236 2.14 6.85 2.62
N ALA A 237 2.63 6.34 1.50
CA ALA A 237 3.65 6.96 0.68
C ALA A 237 3.07 7.31 -0.68
N GLN A 238 3.21 8.57 -1.10
CA GLN A 238 2.82 9.03 -2.43
C GLN A 238 4.10 9.30 -3.24
N VAL A 239 4.38 8.41 -4.18
CA VAL A 239 5.57 8.41 -5.02
C VAL A 239 5.38 9.34 -6.22
N HIS A 240 6.26 10.32 -6.36
CA HIS A 240 6.27 11.28 -7.46
C HIS A 240 7.22 10.81 -8.56
N GLY A 241 6.79 10.88 -9.82
CA GLY A 241 7.53 10.33 -10.96
C GLY A 241 7.01 8.97 -11.41
N ASP A 242 7.63 8.41 -12.44
CA ASP A 242 7.33 7.05 -12.90
C ASP A 242 7.95 6.01 -11.96
N ILE A 243 7.42 4.80 -12.00
CA ILE A 243 8.00 3.65 -11.30
C ILE A 243 8.31 2.62 -12.37
N SER A 244 9.58 2.49 -12.69
CA SER A 244 10.10 1.51 -13.64
C SER A 244 10.32 0.19 -12.91
N LEU A 245 9.76 -0.89 -13.42
CA LEU A 245 9.99 -2.23 -12.89
C LEU A 245 11.46 -2.62 -12.97
N LYS A 246 12.20 -2.08 -13.94
CA LYS A 246 13.62 -2.38 -14.12
C LYS A 246 14.52 -1.63 -13.14
N GLU A 247 14.19 -0.37 -12.86
CA GLU A 247 15.11 0.55 -12.17
C GLU A 247 14.69 0.80 -10.71
N ASP A 248 13.40 0.71 -10.40
CA ASP A 248 12.84 1.12 -9.10
C ASP A 248 12.32 -0.07 -8.26
N VAL A 249 12.19 -1.28 -8.82
CA VAL A 249 11.62 -2.45 -8.13
C VAL A 249 12.71 -3.48 -7.87
N GLU A 250 12.86 -3.90 -6.61
CA GLU A 250 13.82 -4.94 -6.23
C GLU A 250 13.15 -6.30 -6.02
N VAL A 251 11.95 -6.30 -5.43
CA VAL A 251 11.25 -7.53 -5.03
C VAL A 251 9.79 -7.49 -5.46
N LEU A 252 9.29 -8.62 -5.97
CA LEU A 252 7.87 -8.94 -6.08
C LEU A 252 7.53 -10.02 -5.06
N VAL A 253 6.55 -9.75 -4.21
CA VAL A 253 5.96 -10.75 -3.31
C VAL A 253 4.57 -11.09 -3.82
N ALA A 254 4.34 -12.36 -4.14
CA ALA A 254 3.11 -12.85 -4.74
C ALA A 254 2.31 -13.75 -3.78
N ASP A 255 0.99 -13.77 -3.95
CA ASP A 255 0.10 -14.67 -3.23
C ASP A 255 0.17 -16.09 -3.82
N PRO A 256 0.39 -17.14 -3.00
CA PRO A 256 0.59 -18.51 -3.47
C PRO A 256 -0.63 -19.11 -4.19
N SER A 257 -1.84 -18.55 -4.05
CA SER A 257 -3.01 -18.98 -4.83
C SER A 257 -2.87 -18.75 -6.34
N PHE A 258 -1.89 -17.94 -6.77
CA PHE A 258 -1.56 -17.76 -8.18
C PHE A 258 -0.54 -18.77 -8.72
N LYS A 259 0.07 -19.63 -7.88
CA LYS A 259 0.97 -20.68 -8.37
C LYS A 259 0.26 -21.58 -9.37
N ASP A 260 0.97 -22.00 -10.42
CA ASP A 260 0.46 -22.82 -11.53
C ASP A 260 -0.70 -22.19 -12.34
N THR A 261 -1.06 -20.93 -12.08
CA THR A 261 -2.04 -20.19 -12.89
C THR A 261 -1.37 -19.46 -14.06
N TYR A 262 -2.17 -18.93 -14.99
CA TYR A 262 -1.65 -18.03 -16.02
C TYR A 262 -1.05 -16.76 -15.41
N VAL A 263 -1.75 -16.12 -14.46
CA VAL A 263 -1.30 -14.89 -13.78
C VAL A 263 0.02 -15.12 -13.02
N GLY A 264 0.17 -16.26 -12.34
CA GLY A 264 1.42 -16.64 -11.66
C GLY A 264 2.59 -16.74 -12.62
N ARG A 265 2.42 -17.45 -13.75
CA ARG A 265 3.45 -17.54 -14.81
C ARG A 265 3.79 -16.18 -15.41
N THR A 266 2.81 -15.29 -15.56
CA THR A 266 3.06 -13.90 -15.99
C THR A 266 3.92 -13.15 -14.98
N MET A 267 3.66 -13.30 -13.66
CA MET A 267 4.50 -12.69 -12.62
C MET A 267 5.92 -13.25 -12.61
N GLU A 268 6.11 -14.55 -12.81
CA GLU A 268 7.44 -15.15 -12.99
C GLU A 268 8.17 -14.54 -14.20
N GLN A 269 7.48 -14.33 -15.32
CA GLN A 269 8.04 -13.67 -16.49
C GLN A 269 8.40 -12.20 -16.25
N ILE A 270 7.61 -11.47 -15.44
CA ILE A 270 7.96 -10.10 -15.00
C ILE A 270 9.29 -10.12 -14.28
N CYS A 271 9.43 -11.02 -13.30
CA CYS A 271 10.64 -11.17 -12.51
C CYS A 271 11.87 -11.49 -13.37
N LEU A 272 11.74 -12.44 -14.31
CA LEU A 272 12.80 -12.78 -15.25
C LEU A 272 13.17 -11.61 -16.18
N LYS A 273 12.18 -10.90 -16.73
CA LYS A 273 12.40 -9.83 -17.72
C LYS A 273 13.03 -8.58 -17.10
N TYR A 274 12.66 -8.25 -15.87
CA TYR A 274 13.08 -7.01 -15.21
C TYR A 274 14.09 -7.24 -14.09
N SER A 275 14.59 -8.48 -13.91
CA SER A 275 15.55 -8.86 -12.88
C SER A 275 15.07 -8.55 -11.46
N ILE A 276 13.81 -8.88 -11.17
CA ILE A 276 13.17 -8.66 -9.87
C ILE A 276 13.16 -10.00 -9.11
N ASP A 277 13.53 -9.99 -7.83
CA ASP A 277 13.45 -11.18 -7.00
C ASP A 277 11.99 -11.55 -6.71
N LEU A 278 11.62 -12.82 -6.89
CA LEU A 278 10.28 -13.32 -6.62
C LEU A 278 10.23 -14.07 -5.28
N TYR A 279 9.33 -13.65 -4.40
CA TYR A 279 8.97 -14.38 -3.19
C TYR A 279 7.46 -14.68 -3.19
N TRP A 280 7.08 -15.70 -2.44
CA TRP A 280 5.68 -16.01 -2.16
C TRP A 280 5.44 -15.85 -0.66
N HIS A 281 4.44 -15.07 -0.28
CA HIS A 281 4.07 -14.95 1.12
C HIS A 281 3.19 -16.13 1.56
N MET A 282 2.77 -16.15 2.82
CA MET A 282 1.98 -17.23 3.43
C MET A 282 0.61 -17.50 2.78
N GLY A 283 0.01 -16.50 2.13
CA GLY A 283 -1.29 -16.65 1.46
C GLY A 283 -2.45 -16.69 2.46
N PHE A 284 -3.68 -16.63 1.94
CA PHE A 284 -4.88 -16.66 2.76
C PHE A 284 -5.95 -17.53 2.11
N VAL A 285 -6.50 -18.46 2.89
CA VAL A 285 -7.68 -19.26 2.55
C VAL A 285 -8.72 -19.11 3.65
N LEU A 286 -9.98 -18.94 3.28
CA LEU A 286 -11.09 -18.88 4.22
C LEU A 286 -12.22 -19.80 3.76
N MET A 287 -12.66 -20.69 4.65
CA MET A 287 -13.84 -21.51 4.40
C MET A 287 -15.10 -20.64 4.43
N VAL A 288 -16.07 -20.96 3.58
CA VAL A 288 -17.28 -20.14 3.42
C VAL A 288 -18.11 -20.02 4.70
N ASP A 289 -18.13 -21.07 5.52
CA ASP A 289 -18.79 -21.12 6.83
C ASP A 289 -18.03 -20.36 7.92
N GLU A 290 -16.75 -20.04 7.71
CA GLU A 290 -15.93 -19.23 8.61
C GLU A 290 -15.99 -17.73 8.28
N VAL A 291 -16.72 -17.33 7.22
CA VAL A 291 -16.88 -15.92 6.84
C VAL A 291 -17.75 -15.19 7.86
N PRO A 292 -17.22 -14.18 8.58
CA PRO A 292 -17.96 -13.47 9.61
C PRO A 292 -19.12 -12.66 9.01
N ALA A 293 -20.26 -12.68 9.71
CA ALA A 293 -21.46 -11.95 9.29
C ALA A 293 -21.44 -10.44 9.65
N ASP A 294 -20.50 -10.03 10.51
CA ASP A 294 -20.44 -8.69 11.13
C ASP A 294 -19.21 -7.87 10.72
N PHE A 295 -18.40 -8.34 9.77
CA PHE A 295 -17.23 -7.61 9.27
C PHE A 295 -17.40 -7.21 7.80
N ARG A 296 -17.25 -5.92 7.50
CA ARG A 296 -17.34 -5.33 6.14
C ARG A 296 -18.73 -5.47 5.47
N GLY A 297 -19.77 -5.64 6.27
CA GLY A 297 -21.17 -5.57 5.85
C GLY A 297 -21.84 -6.95 5.74
N PRO A 298 -23.18 -6.98 5.72
CA PRO A 298 -23.95 -8.23 5.85
C PRO A 298 -23.88 -9.15 4.61
N SER A 299 -23.39 -8.65 3.47
CA SER A 299 -23.38 -9.40 2.21
C SER A 299 -22.15 -10.31 2.03
N MET A 300 -21.15 -10.24 2.91
CA MET A 300 -19.88 -10.98 2.75
C MET A 300 -20.08 -12.50 2.70
N THR A 301 -20.90 -13.07 3.59
CA THR A 301 -21.17 -14.52 3.60
C THR A 301 -21.91 -14.98 2.33
N SER A 302 -22.87 -14.18 1.82
CA SER A 302 -23.60 -14.54 0.59
C SER A 302 -22.73 -14.40 -0.65
N LEU A 303 -21.83 -13.40 -0.69
CA LEU A 303 -20.87 -13.24 -1.76
C LEU A 303 -19.83 -14.37 -1.77
N ALA A 304 -19.29 -14.73 -0.60
CA ALA A 304 -18.37 -15.84 -0.47
C ALA A 304 -18.97 -17.15 -1.00
N LYS A 305 -20.22 -17.47 -0.60
CA LYS A 305 -20.97 -18.62 -1.13
C LYS A 305 -21.10 -18.61 -2.65
N ARG A 306 -21.28 -17.44 -3.26
CA ARG A 306 -21.46 -17.28 -4.71
C ARG A 306 -20.19 -17.58 -5.49
N ILE A 307 -19.02 -17.23 -4.97
CA ILE A 307 -17.76 -17.31 -5.72
C ILE A 307 -16.88 -18.50 -5.33
N ALA A 308 -17.16 -19.12 -4.18
CA ALA A 308 -16.32 -20.16 -3.62
C ALA A 308 -16.12 -21.35 -4.56
N GLN A 309 -14.91 -21.89 -4.52
CA GLN A 309 -14.55 -23.14 -5.18
C GLN A 309 -14.19 -24.14 -4.08
N ASN A 310 -14.72 -25.36 -4.14
CA ASN A 310 -14.51 -26.39 -3.11
C ASN A 310 -14.77 -25.89 -1.67
N ASN A 311 -15.80 -25.06 -1.50
CA ASN A 311 -16.22 -24.47 -0.22
C ASN A 311 -15.22 -23.51 0.46
N PHE A 312 -14.23 -22.99 -0.26
CA PHE A 312 -13.34 -21.94 0.23
C PHE A 312 -13.19 -20.78 -0.76
N ILE A 313 -12.62 -19.68 -0.27
CA ILE A 313 -12.18 -18.53 -1.05
C ILE A 313 -10.70 -18.23 -0.77
N ASP A 314 -9.99 -17.78 -1.80
CA ASP A 314 -8.62 -17.25 -1.75
C ASP A 314 -8.49 -16.01 -2.66
N ALA A 315 -7.28 -15.46 -2.80
CA ALA A 315 -7.06 -14.27 -3.62
C ALA A 315 -7.38 -14.52 -5.11
N ASN A 316 -6.98 -15.68 -5.65
CA ASN A 316 -7.23 -16.07 -7.05
C ASN A 316 -8.73 -16.25 -7.36
N ILE A 317 -9.51 -16.82 -6.44
CA ILE A 317 -10.96 -16.99 -6.57
C ILE A 317 -11.66 -15.62 -6.59
N ILE A 318 -11.29 -14.72 -5.68
CA ILE A 318 -11.79 -13.33 -5.70
C ILE A 318 -11.42 -12.65 -7.02
N GLY A 319 -10.20 -12.89 -7.52
CA GLY A 319 -9.75 -12.40 -8.82
C GLY A 319 -10.56 -12.89 -10.00
N SER A 320 -10.80 -14.19 -10.04
CA SER A 320 -11.65 -14.83 -11.04
C SER A 320 -13.07 -14.26 -11.04
N ALA A 321 -13.62 -13.94 -9.87
CA ALA A 321 -14.92 -13.28 -9.75
C ALA A 321 -14.92 -11.83 -10.31
N VAL A 322 -13.85 -11.06 -10.11
CA VAL A 322 -13.72 -9.72 -10.73
C VAL A 322 -13.62 -9.84 -12.26
N MET A 323 -12.86 -10.81 -12.76
CA MET A 323 -12.76 -11.10 -14.19
C MET A 323 -14.11 -11.48 -14.79
N ASP A 324 -14.89 -12.33 -14.10
CA ASP A 324 -16.23 -12.72 -14.53
C ASP A 324 -17.21 -11.55 -14.49
N LEU A 325 -17.17 -10.72 -13.44
CA LEU A 325 -17.98 -9.49 -13.35
C LEU A 325 -17.73 -8.55 -14.54
N LYS A 326 -16.47 -8.39 -14.95
CA LYS A 326 -16.10 -7.56 -16.11
C LYS A 326 -16.57 -8.16 -17.42
N ARG A 327 -16.44 -9.48 -17.60
CA ARG A 327 -16.79 -10.21 -18.82
C ARG A 327 -18.29 -10.37 -18.99
N ASN A 328 -19.00 -10.65 -17.90
CA ASN A 328 -20.39 -11.08 -17.86
C ASN A 328 -21.22 -10.25 -16.85
N PRO A 329 -21.24 -8.91 -16.92
CA PRO A 329 -21.87 -8.07 -15.88
C PRO A 329 -23.36 -8.38 -15.66
N VAL A 330 -24.07 -8.86 -16.67
CA VAL A 330 -25.49 -9.23 -16.59
C VAL A 330 -25.72 -10.40 -15.62
N SER A 331 -24.79 -11.36 -15.52
CA SER A 331 -24.93 -12.50 -14.61
C SER A 331 -24.89 -12.08 -13.13
N TRP A 332 -24.41 -10.87 -12.84
CA TRP A 332 -24.29 -10.29 -11.50
C TRP A 332 -25.38 -9.26 -11.17
N SER A 333 -26.32 -9.00 -12.08
CA SER A 333 -27.34 -7.96 -11.92
C SER A 333 -28.25 -8.16 -10.70
N ASP A 334 -28.36 -9.39 -10.17
CA ASP A 334 -29.08 -9.70 -8.94
C ASP A 334 -28.42 -9.12 -7.68
N ARG A 335 -27.13 -8.75 -7.74
CA ARG A 335 -26.35 -8.20 -6.62
C ARG A 335 -26.15 -6.69 -6.67
N GLY A 336 -26.68 -6.02 -7.70
CA GLY A 336 -26.62 -4.57 -7.84
C GLY A 336 -25.79 -4.11 -9.03
N THR A 337 -25.30 -2.86 -8.95
CA THR A 337 -24.52 -2.25 -10.01
C THR A 337 -23.08 -2.79 -10.03
N TYR A 338 -22.41 -2.68 -11.18
CA TYR A 338 -21.01 -3.07 -11.32
C TYR A 338 -20.11 -2.47 -10.23
N LYS A 339 -20.32 -1.20 -9.88
CA LYS A 339 -19.53 -0.49 -8.85
C LYS A 339 -19.77 -1.06 -7.46
N GLU A 340 -21.03 -1.36 -7.12
CA GLU A 340 -21.37 -1.96 -5.82
C GLU A 340 -20.76 -3.34 -5.68
N ILE A 341 -20.88 -4.20 -6.69
CA ILE A 341 -20.33 -5.57 -6.66
C ILE A 341 -18.79 -5.54 -6.59
N LEU A 342 -18.14 -4.67 -7.35
CA LEU A 342 -16.68 -4.51 -7.29
C LEU A 342 -16.22 -4.05 -5.91
N GLN A 343 -16.99 -3.15 -5.27
CA GLN A 343 -16.74 -2.75 -3.89
C GLN A 343 -16.95 -3.93 -2.92
N GLU A 344 -17.98 -4.77 -3.09
CA GLU A 344 -18.16 -5.97 -2.27
C GLU A 344 -16.98 -6.94 -2.41
N LEU A 345 -16.46 -7.17 -3.62
CA LEU A 345 -15.32 -8.07 -3.86
C LEU A 345 -14.03 -7.58 -3.16
N LYS A 346 -13.79 -6.26 -3.11
CA LYS A 346 -12.71 -5.70 -2.26
C LYS A 346 -12.96 -5.88 -0.78
N LEU A 347 -14.20 -5.68 -0.34
CA LEU A 347 -14.55 -5.86 1.06
C LEU A 347 -14.35 -7.32 1.47
N LEU A 348 -14.63 -8.28 0.57
CA LEU A 348 -14.35 -9.69 0.78
C LEU A 348 -12.84 -9.99 0.81
N TRP A 349 -12.02 -9.30 0.00
CA TRP A 349 -10.56 -9.35 0.16
C TRP A 349 -10.12 -8.90 1.56
N HIS A 350 -10.69 -7.83 2.11
CA HIS A 350 -10.38 -7.42 3.48
C HIS A 350 -10.79 -8.47 4.52
N VAL A 351 -11.91 -9.18 4.32
CA VAL A 351 -12.31 -10.30 5.18
C VAL A 351 -11.24 -11.40 5.11
N LEU A 352 -10.78 -11.74 3.91
CA LEU A 352 -9.76 -12.77 3.70
C LEU A 352 -8.43 -12.41 4.39
N VAL A 353 -7.92 -11.19 4.26
CA VAL A 353 -6.71 -10.74 4.99
C VAL A 353 -6.91 -10.84 6.51
N ARG A 354 -8.10 -10.46 7.00
CA ARG A 354 -8.36 -10.38 8.44
C ARG A 354 -8.56 -11.75 9.09
N TYR A 355 -9.19 -12.70 8.40
CA TYR A 355 -9.66 -13.96 9.00
C TYR A 355 -9.14 -15.23 8.30
N GLY A 356 -8.58 -15.11 7.10
CA GLY A 356 -8.07 -16.25 6.34
C GLY A 356 -6.89 -16.94 7.02
N LYS A 357 -6.84 -18.26 6.97
CA LYS A 357 -5.72 -19.08 7.43
C LYS A 357 -4.60 -19.07 6.40
N THR A 358 -3.36 -19.16 6.86
CA THR A 358 -2.18 -19.28 5.98
C THR A 358 -2.17 -20.64 5.28
N ILE A 359 -1.57 -20.71 4.08
CA ILE A 359 -1.55 -21.90 3.21
C ILE A 359 -0.32 -22.76 3.47
#